data_AF-A0A0U4VX17-F1
#
_entry.id   AF-A0A0U4VX17-F1
#
_cell.length_a   1.000
_cell.length_b   1.000
_cell.length_c   1.000
_cell.angle_alpha   90.00
_cell.angle_beta   90.00
_cell.angle_gamma   90.00
#
_symmetry.space_group_name_H-M   'P 1'
#
loop_
_entity.id
_entity.type
_entity.pdbx_description
1 polymer ?
#
loop_
_entity_poly.entity_id
_entity_poly.type
_entity_poly.pdbx_seq_one_letter_code
_entity_poly.pdbx_strand_id
1 'polypeptide(L)'
;MAIFAKFTSALSKWYTQQLEPLWFRRRRPKRLQSFSPALELPLLPVAQLQLQGSQGGESPLIRRYQRYYQQFLHAGRPQHGGIAMLLPLHQYSDAAAFNRQLKKNAGNFWREADKAHRAGLIAQPFMSANYTPDLLEIRRSRKIRAFGPVLDAFTLQLADLGGAPADLQPLQLPVQAEHWDLYVGVFRPLAGYQQGAVTTDQQLLAYARLHRIGNMLRYAELMGHAQYQRHGVMSLLHQQVVELLLTRQTPWLQGIEYLSYGALEQGSDGLIFWKRKAQFLPHLLAPDE
;
A
#
# COMPACT_ATOMS: atom_id res chain seq x y z
N MET A 1 -2.04 -13.69 -4.86
CA MET A 1 -2.52 -13.16 -6.15
C MET A 1 -3.80 -12.32 -5.98
N ALA A 2 -3.77 -11.27 -5.15
CA ALA A 2 -4.87 -10.33 -4.89
C ALA A 2 -4.19 -8.94 -4.82
N ILE A 3 -4.72 -7.76 -5.16
CA ILE A 3 -6.05 -7.19 -5.25
C ILE A 3 -6.39 -6.72 -6.69
N PHE A 4 -5.51 -6.95 -7.67
CA PHE A 4 -5.79 -6.66 -9.10
C PHE A 4 -6.05 -7.90 -9.97
N ALA A 5 -6.02 -9.11 -9.39
CA ALA A 5 -6.33 -10.34 -10.15
C ALA A 5 -7.85 -10.57 -10.35
N LYS A 6 -8.72 -9.76 -9.70
CA LYS A 6 -10.19 -9.89 -9.80
C LYS A 6 -10.83 -9.14 -10.97
N PHE A 7 -10.03 -8.74 -11.95
CA PHE A 7 -10.46 -7.94 -13.09
C PHE A 7 -10.12 -8.62 -14.42
N THR A 8 -10.23 -9.95 -14.47
CA THR A 8 -10.09 -10.73 -15.72
C THR A 8 -11.41 -10.83 -16.49
N SER A 9 -12.56 -10.55 -15.86
CA SER A 9 -13.84 -10.57 -16.55
C SER A 9 -13.93 -9.44 -17.57
N ALA A 10 -14.55 -9.71 -18.72
CA ALA A 10 -14.77 -8.70 -19.76
C ALA A 10 -15.50 -7.46 -19.20
N LEU A 11 -16.43 -7.65 -18.26
CA LEU A 11 -17.16 -6.59 -17.59
C LEU A 11 -16.25 -5.65 -16.79
N SER A 12 -15.26 -6.20 -16.10
CA SER A 12 -14.31 -5.39 -15.37
C SER A 12 -13.38 -4.62 -16.30
N LYS A 13 -12.85 -5.27 -17.35
CA LYS A 13 -12.03 -4.59 -18.34
C LYS A 13 -12.80 -3.44 -18.97
N TRP A 14 -14.07 -3.68 -19.33
CA TRP A 14 -14.97 -2.65 -19.82
C TRP A 14 -15.17 -1.51 -18.82
N TYR A 15 -15.44 -1.82 -17.54
CA TYR A 15 -15.57 -0.80 -16.49
C TYR A 15 -14.33 0.08 -16.37
N THR A 16 -13.14 -0.53 -16.28
CA THR A 16 -11.85 0.16 -16.15
C THR A 16 -11.52 0.98 -17.40
N GLN A 17 -11.86 0.49 -18.60
CA GLN A 17 -11.55 1.18 -19.85
C GLN A 17 -12.54 2.30 -20.19
N GLN A 18 -13.82 2.12 -19.87
CA GLN A 18 -14.90 3.01 -20.34
C GLN A 18 -15.41 3.93 -19.23
N LEU A 19 -15.64 3.41 -18.03
CA LEU A 19 -16.27 4.17 -16.95
C LEU A 19 -15.25 4.86 -16.05
N GLU A 20 -14.18 4.17 -15.66
CA GLU A 20 -13.20 4.71 -14.72
C GLU A 20 -12.61 6.07 -15.18
N PRO A 21 -12.23 6.28 -16.46
CA PRO A 21 -11.72 7.57 -16.92
C PRO A 21 -12.73 8.73 -16.77
N LEU A 22 -14.01 8.45 -17.04
CA LEU A 22 -15.08 9.45 -16.89
C LEU A 22 -15.29 9.82 -15.41
N TRP A 23 -15.31 8.80 -14.54
CA TRP A 23 -15.39 9.00 -13.09
C TRP A 23 -14.18 9.76 -12.55
N PHE A 24 -12.99 9.47 -13.05
CA PHE A 24 -11.77 10.18 -12.67
C PHE A 24 -11.83 11.64 -13.08
N ARG A 25 -12.15 11.93 -14.34
CA ARG A 25 -12.30 13.30 -14.84
C ARG A 25 -13.30 14.10 -14.01
N ARG A 26 -14.43 13.48 -13.63
CA ARG A 26 -15.44 14.12 -12.78
C ARG A 26 -14.96 14.38 -11.35
N ARG A 27 -14.24 13.45 -10.73
CA ARG A 27 -13.82 13.55 -9.32
C ARG A 27 -12.58 14.42 -9.13
N ARG A 28 -11.71 14.48 -10.13
CA ARG A 28 -10.38 15.08 -10.03
C ARG A 28 -10.36 16.52 -9.51
N PRO A 29 -11.17 17.48 -10.00
CA PRO A 29 -11.09 18.87 -9.52
C PRO A 29 -11.33 18.98 -8.02
N LYS A 30 -12.42 18.36 -7.52
CA LYS A 30 -12.75 18.33 -6.09
C LYS A 30 -11.66 17.61 -5.28
N ARG A 31 -11.06 16.55 -5.83
CA ARG A 31 -9.99 15.80 -5.16
C ARG A 31 -8.69 16.61 -5.07
N LEU A 32 -8.28 17.30 -6.13
CA LEU A 32 -7.09 18.16 -6.12
C LEU A 32 -7.21 19.30 -5.10
N GLN A 33 -8.36 19.97 -5.06
CA GLN A 33 -8.66 21.03 -4.09
C GLN A 33 -8.49 20.56 -2.63
N SER A 34 -8.67 19.26 -2.36
CA SER A 34 -8.50 18.72 -1.00
C SER A 34 -7.04 18.56 -0.55
N PHE A 35 -6.07 18.62 -1.47
CA PHE A 35 -4.63 18.58 -1.17
C PHE A 35 -4.02 19.96 -1.14
N SER A 36 -4.38 20.82 -2.10
CA SER A 36 -4.07 22.24 -2.04
C SER A 36 -5.01 23.00 -2.99
N PRO A 37 -5.60 24.12 -2.57
CA PRO A 37 -6.35 25.01 -3.46
C PRO A 37 -5.52 25.51 -4.65
N ALA A 38 -4.19 25.58 -4.49
CA ALA A 38 -3.26 26.07 -5.51
C ALA A 38 -2.70 24.98 -6.45
N LEU A 39 -3.00 23.70 -6.21
CA LEU A 39 -2.55 22.61 -7.08
C LEU A 39 -3.48 22.50 -8.30
N GLU A 40 -3.12 23.23 -9.35
CA GLU A 40 -3.68 23.01 -10.68
C GLU A 40 -2.92 21.89 -11.42
N LEU A 41 -3.59 21.22 -12.36
CA LEU A 41 -3.02 20.11 -13.14
C LEU A 41 -1.63 20.37 -13.79
N PRO A 42 -1.35 21.54 -14.39
CA PRO A 42 -0.03 21.81 -14.98
C PRO A 42 1.09 22.04 -13.94
N LEU A 43 0.75 22.15 -12.65
CA LEU A 43 1.70 22.44 -11.56
C LEU A 43 2.02 21.21 -10.70
N LEU A 44 1.54 20.03 -11.08
CA LEU A 44 1.82 18.81 -10.32
C LEU A 44 3.28 18.36 -10.51
N PRO A 45 3.97 17.95 -9.44
CA PRO A 45 5.31 17.40 -9.55
C PRO A 45 5.30 16.11 -10.40
N VAL A 46 6.34 15.94 -11.21
CA VAL A 46 6.57 14.75 -12.03
C VAL A 46 7.53 13.83 -11.29
N ALA A 47 7.15 12.57 -11.11
CA ALA A 47 8.03 11.52 -10.59
C ALA A 47 8.56 10.67 -11.74
N GLN A 48 9.89 10.51 -11.78
CA GLN A 48 10.57 9.67 -12.78
C GLN A 48 10.48 8.19 -12.38
N LEU A 49 10.03 7.36 -13.31
CA LEU A 49 9.84 5.93 -13.10
C LEU A 49 11.01 5.14 -13.67
N GLN A 50 11.79 4.53 -12.79
CA GLN A 50 12.82 3.56 -13.15
C GLN A 50 12.29 2.14 -12.94
N LEU A 51 11.56 1.59 -13.90
CA LEU A 51 10.91 0.28 -13.73
C LEU A 51 11.83 -0.91 -14.00
N GLN A 52 12.88 -0.77 -14.81
CA GLN A 52 13.79 -1.88 -15.13
C GLN A 52 14.79 -2.13 -14.00
N GLY A 53 15.09 -1.09 -13.21
CA GLY A 53 16.16 -1.11 -12.23
C GLY A 53 17.54 -1.01 -12.88
N SER A 54 18.58 -0.85 -12.06
CA SER A 54 19.97 -0.72 -12.48
C SER A 54 20.56 -2.01 -13.06
N GLN A 55 20.01 -3.18 -12.70
CA GLN A 55 20.55 -4.49 -13.10
C GLN A 55 19.82 -5.16 -14.27
N GLY A 56 18.84 -4.50 -14.91
CA GLY A 56 18.26 -4.95 -16.19
C GLY A 56 17.59 -6.34 -16.18
N GLY A 57 17.09 -6.80 -15.03
CA GLY A 57 16.56 -8.17 -14.89
C GLY A 57 15.12 -8.36 -15.37
N GLU A 58 14.77 -9.57 -15.81
CA GLU A 58 13.37 -9.96 -16.04
C GLU A 58 12.70 -10.39 -14.73
N SER A 59 11.85 -9.52 -14.17
CA SER A 59 10.96 -9.89 -13.05
C SER A 59 9.49 -9.92 -13.50
N PRO A 60 8.68 -10.92 -13.11
CA PRO A 60 7.24 -10.91 -13.33
C PRO A 60 6.55 -9.66 -12.76
N LEU A 61 7.13 -9.04 -11.72
CA LEU A 61 6.64 -7.78 -11.17
C LEU A 61 6.80 -6.63 -12.17
N ILE A 62 7.93 -6.56 -12.89
CA ILE A 62 8.16 -5.52 -13.90
C ILE A 62 7.07 -5.56 -14.98
N ARG A 63 6.85 -6.73 -15.60
CA ARG A 63 5.82 -6.88 -16.65
C ARG A 63 4.43 -6.51 -16.14
N ARG A 64 4.10 -6.91 -14.91
CA ARG A 64 2.82 -6.59 -14.27
C ARG A 64 2.68 -5.08 -14.05
N TYR A 65 3.74 -4.41 -13.63
CA TYR A 65 3.68 -3.00 -13.24
C TYR A 65 3.92 -2.02 -14.38
N GLN A 66 4.61 -2.41 -15.45
CA GLN A 66 4.64 -1.62 -16.69
C GLN A 66 3.21 -1.34 -17.19
N ARG A 67 2.36 -2.37 -17.26
CA ARG A 67 0.94 -2.20 -17.63
C ARG A 67 0.17 -1.35 -16.62
N TYR A 68 0.45 -1.52 -15.33
CA TYR A 68 -0.19 -0.72 -14.28
C TYR A 68 0.19 0.76 -14.38
N TYR A 69 1.46 1.09 -14.62
CA TYR A 69 1.92 2.47 -14.68
C TYR A 69 1.60 3.15 -16.01
N GLN A 70 1.40 2.41 -17.10
CA GLN A 70 0.87 2.97 -18.35
C GLN A 70 -0.42 3.78 -18.16
N GLN A 71 -1.28 3.42 -17.20
CA GLN A 71 -2.50 4.18 -16.89
C GLN A 71 -2.24 5.50 -16.13
N PHE A 72 -1.02 5.75 -15.69
CA PHE A 72 -0.58 6.95 -14.97
C PHE A 72 0.46 7.77 -15.74
N LEU A 73 1.03 7.20 -16.81
CA LEU A 73 2.01 7.88 -17.64
C LEU A 73 1.31 8.98 -18.43
N HIS A 74 1.72 10.21 -18.19
CA HIS A 74 1.15 11.39 -18.82
C HIS A 74 2.23 12.00 -19.69
N ALA A 75 2.17 11.78 -21.01
CA ALA A 75 2.99 12.49 -22.00
C ALA A 75 2.54 13.96 -22.12
N GLY A 76 2.58 14.71 -21.01
CA GLY A 76 2.14 16.10 -20.90
C GLY A 76 0.62 16.32 -20.95
N ARG A 77 -0.23 15.26 -20.99
CA ARG A 77 -1.70 15.40 -21.06
C ARG A 77 -2.44 14.43 -20.13
N PRO A 78 -2.85 14.86 -18.93
CA PRO A 78 -3.60 14.03 -18.00
C PRO A 78 -5.07 13.93 -18.40
N GLN A 79 -5.37 13.25 -19.50
CA GLN A 79 -6.77 13.14 -19.97
C GLN A 79 -7.42 11.80 -19.62
N HIS A 80 -6.67 10.70 -19.62
CA HIS A 80 -7.27 9.36 -19.53
C HIS A 80 -6.84 8.56 -18.28
N GLY A 81 -5.68 8.91 -17.71
CA GLY A 81 -5.11 8.23 -16.55
C GLY A 81 -5.46 8.86 -15.20
N GLY A 82 -5.25 8.11 -14.12
CA GLY A 82 -5.32 8.63 -12.75
C GLY A 82 -4.10 9.52 -12.41
N ILE A 83 -4.21 10.34 -11.37
CA ILE A 83 -3.06 11.04 -10.79
C ILE A 83 -2.47 10.16 -9.69
N ALA A 84 -1.18 9.87 -9.75
CA ALA A 84 -0.54 8.98 -8.79
C ALA A 84 -0.48 9.64 -7.40
N MET A 85 -0.78 8.88 -6.35
CA MET A 85 -0.59 9.33 -4.96
C MET A 85 0.71 8.75 -4.45
N LEU A 86 1.73 9.61 -4.30
CA LEU A 86 3.08 9.23 -3.90
C LEU A 86 3.49 9.91 -2.60
N LEU A 87 4.19 9.19 -1.74
CA LEU A 87 4.97 9.74 -0.65
C LEU A 87 6.43 9.80 -1.14
N PRO A 88 6.97 11.00 -1.44
CA PRO A 88 8.34 11.18 -1.90
C PRO A 88 9.32 11.03 -0.72
N LEU A 89 10.01 9.90 -0.66
CA LEU A 89 10.89 9.55 0.46
C LEU A 89 12.15 10.42 0.53
N HIS A 90 12.60 10.97 -0.61
CA HIS A 90 13.75 11.88 -0.66
C HIS A 90 13.53 13.20 0.09
N GLN A 91 12.28 13.59 0.38
CA GLN A 91 11.98 14.79 1.18
C GLN A 91 12.29 14.62 2.67
N TYR A 92 12.58 13.39 3.11
CA TYR A 92 12.91 13.07 4.48
C TYR A 92 14.34 12.54 4.56
N SER A 93 15.17 13.17 5.41
CA SER A 93 16.53 12.69 5.67
C SER A 93 16.53 11.32 6.35
N ASP A 94 15.57 11.10 7.25
CA ASP A 94 15.47 9.94 8.10
C ASP A 94 14.03 9.79 8.67
N ALA A 95 13.81 8.70 9.39
CA ALA A 95 12.55 8.40 10.08
C ALA A 95 12.13 9.49 11.09
N ALA A 96 13.08 10.13 11.79
CA ALA A 96 12.77 11.17 12.76
C ALA A 96 12.27 12.46 12.08
N ALA A 97 12.85 12.83 10.94
CA ALA A 97 12.39 13.94 10.10
C ALA A 97 10.97 13.70 9.59
N PHE A 98 10.68 12.49 9.09
CA PHE A 98 9.32 12.09 8.72
C PHE A 98 8.35 12.23 9.91
N ASN A 99 8.70 11.69 11.07
CA ASN A 99 7.86 11.76 12.27
C ASN A 99 7.62 13.20 12.76
N ARG A 100 8.62 14.09 12.68
CA ARG A 100 8.43 15.52 12.98
C ARG A 100 7.42 16.17 12.04
N GLN A 101 7.52 15.90 10.74
CA GLN A 101 6.59 16.42 9.75
C GLN A 101 5.18 15.84 9.92
N LEU A 102 5.07 14.54 10.21
CA LEU A 102 3.81 13.87 10.47
C LEU A 102 3.11 14.45 11.71
N LYS A 103 3.85 14.70 12.80
CA LYS A 103 3.33 15.39 14.00
C LYS A 103 2.78 16.78 13.66
N LYS A 104 3.50 17.56 12.85
CA LYS A 104 3.13 18.92 12.45
C LYS A 104 1.87 18.95 11.58
N ASN A 105 1.81 18.12 10.54
CA ASN A 105 0.74 18.19 9.52
C ASN A 105 -0.46 17.28 9.84
N ALA A 106 -0.22 16.22 10.61
CA ALA A 106 -1.15 15.13 10.83
C ALA A 106 -1.06 14.59 12.27
N GLY A 107 -0.96 15.49 13.27
CA GLY A 107 -0.79 15.11 14.68
C GLY A 107 -1.80 14.07 15.20
N ASN A 108 -3.05 14.04 14.72
CA ASN A 108 -4.02 12.99 15.09
C ASN A 108 -3.59 11.60 14.58
N PHE A 109 -3.12 11.52 13.33
CA PHE A 109 -2.63 10.28 12.73
C PHE A 109 -1.42 9.74 13.50
N TRP A 110 -0.48 10.64 13.83
CA TRP A 110 0.67 10.28 14.66
C TRP A 110 0.24 9.78 16.05
N ARG A 111 -0.70 10.47 16.71
CA ARG A 111 -1.22 10.04 18.02
C ARG A 111 -1.94 8.69 17.98
N GLU A 112 -2.63 8.37 16.89
CA GLU A 112 -3.23 7.04 16.70
C GLU A 112 -2.17 5.94 16.60
N ALA A 113 -1.09 6.17 15.84
CA ALA A 113 0.02 5.24 15.74
C ALA A 113 0.76 5.07 17.08
N ASP A 114 1.05 6.18 17.77
CA ASP A 114 1.66 6.17 19.11
C ASP A 114 0.77 5.47 20.14
N LYS A 115 -0.55 5.68 20.10
CA LYS A 115 -1.51 4.95 20.95
C LYS A 115 -1.46 3.44 20.68
N ALA A 116 -1.43 3.04 19.41
CA ALA A 116 -1.34 1.63 19.03
C ALA A 116 -0.05 0.99 19.58
N HIS A 117 1.08 1.68 19.40
CA HIS A 117 2.38 1.24 19.90
C HIS A 117 2.40 1.13 21.44
N ARG A 118 1.92 2.15 22.17
CA ARG A 118 1.81 2.13 23.64
C ARG A 118 0.87 1.06 24.18
N ALA A 119 -0.09 0.61 23.37
CA ALA A 119 -0.95 -0.52 23.69
C ALA A 119 -0.26 -1.89 23.48
N GLY A 120 1.04 -1.91 23.19
CA GLY A 120 1.83 -3.13 23.01
C GLY A 120 1.69 -3.78 21.64
N LEU A 121 1.12 -3.07 20.65
CA LEU A 121 1.06 -3.58 19.29
C LEU A 121 2.43 -3.46 18.61
N ILE A 122 2.83 -4.50 17.89
CA ILE A 122 4.14 -4.61 17.25
C ILE A 122 3.95 -4.60 15.74
N ALA A 123 4.77 -3.87 15.00
CA ALA A 123 4.73 -3.86 13.54
C ALA A 123 6.04 -4.42 12.97
N GLN A 124 5.96 -5.45 12.12
CA GLN A 124 7.15 -6.14 11.61
C GLN A 124 6.89 -6.88 10.29
N PRO A 125 7.94 -7.17 9.50
CA PRO A 125 7.84 -8.10 8.38
C PRO A 125 7.41 -9.51 8.84
N PHE A 126 6.66 -10.23 8.00
CA PHE A 126 6.21 -11.58 8.34
C PHE A 126 6.04 -12.48 7.12
N MET A 127 6.04 -13.79 7.37
CA MET A 127 5.72 -14.80 6.36
C MET A 127 4.21 -15.03 6.30
N SER A 128 3.57 -14.65 5.19
CA SER A 128 2.11 -14.71 5.08
C SER A 128 1.53 -16.12 5.22
N ALA A 129 2.30 -17.15 4.84
CA ALA A 129 1.90 -18.55 4.97
C ALA A 129 1.61 -18.97 6.42
N ASN A 130 2.22 -18.30 7.40
CA ASN A 130 2.02 -18.61 8.83
C ASN A 130 0.76 -17.96 9.41
N TYR A 131 0.08 -17.07 8.69
CA TYR A 131 -1.04 -16.25 9.21
C TYR A 131 -2.25 -16.27 8.27
N THR A 132 -2.45 -17.35 7.51
CA THR A 132 -3.55 -17.44 6.53
C THR A 132 -4.94 -17.37 7.19
N PRO A 133 -5.23 -17.93 8.39
CA PRO A 133 -6.48 -17.68 9.11
C PRO A 133 -6.72 -16.19 9.40
N ASP A 134 -5.74 -15.49 9.97
CA ASP A 134 -5.89 -14.05 10.29
C ASP A 134 -6.03 -13.20 9.03
N LEU A 135 -5.28 -13.51 7.97
CA LEU A 135 -5.41 -12.83 6.67
C LEU A 135 -6.83 -12.99 6.11
N LEU A 136 -7.41 -14.19 6.24
CA LEU A 136 -8.80 -14.45 5.85
C LEU A 136 -9.78 -13.62 6.68
N GLU A 137 -9.62 -13.62 8.00
CA GLU A 137 -10.46 -12.85 8.92
C GLU A 137 -10.39 -11.35 8.61
N ILE A 138 -9.19 -10.80 8.45
CA ILE A 138 -8.96 -9.41 8.06
C ILE A 138 -9.69 -9.10 6.76
N ARG A 139 -9.54 -9.92 5.72
CA ARG A 139 -10.18 -9.70 4.42
C ARG A 139 -11.70 -9.74 4.52
N ARG A 140 -12.26 -10.65 5.30
CA ARG A 140 -13.71 -10.83 5.50
C ARG A 140 -14.36 -9.84 6.47
N SER A 141 -13.56 -9.20 7.33
CA SER A 141 -14.08 -8.28 8.36
C SER A 141 -14.86 -7.07 7.84
N ARG A 142 -14.68 -6.67 6.56
CA ARG A 142 -15.48 -5.62 5.93
C ARG A 142 -15.94 -5.99 4.52
N LYS A 143 -17.25 -5.94 4.33
CA LYS A 143 -17.92 -6.12 3.03
C LYS A 143 -17.75 -4.93 2.09
N ILE A 144 -17.59 -3.72 2.63
CA ILE A 144 -17.35 -2.49 1.87
C ILE A 144 -16.14 -1.77 2.46
N ARG A 145 -15.19 -1.41 1.59
CA ARG A 145 -13.99 -0.64 1.93
C ARG A 145 -13.92 0.62 1.09
N ALA A 146 -12.84 1.39 1.29
CA ALA A 146 -12.58 2.62 0.58
C ALA A 146 -12.74 2.53 -0.95
N PHE A 147 -12.35 1.41 -1.54
CA PHE A 147 -12.45 1.17 -2.99
C PHE A 147 -13.78 0.53 -3.44
N GLY A 148 -14.76 0.39 -2.54
CA GLY A 148 -16.06 -0.20 -2.81
C GLY A 148 -16.26 -1.60 -2.19
N PRO A 149 -17.22 -2.39 -2.71
CA PRO A 149 -17.47 -3.74 -2.25
C PRO A 149 -16.23 -4.64 -2.35
N VAL A 150 -16.02 -5.47 -1.34
CA VAL A 150 -14.91 -6.42 -1.28
C VAL A 150 -15.46 -7.81 -1.54
N LEU A 151 -15.35 -8.30 -2.77
CA LEU A 151 -15.84 -9.63 -3.14
C LEU A 151 -15.19 -10.73 -2.28
N ASP A 152 -13.90 -10.57 -1.93
CA ASP A 152 -13.18 -11.48 -1.03
C ASP A 152 -13.92 -11.65 0.30
N ALA A 153 -14.66 -10.65 0.78
CA ALA A 153 -15.37 -10.78 2.05
C ALA A 153 -16.49 -11.82 2.01
N PHE A 154 -16.98 -12.14 0.82
CA PHE A 154 -18.05 -13.11 0.59
C PHE A 154 -17.55 -14.44 0.06
N THR A 155 -16.53 -14.42 -0.79
CA THR A 155 -16.13 -15.60 -1.57
C THR A 155 -14.81 -16.22 -1.12
N LEU A 156 -13.95 -15.47 -0.46
CA LEU A 156 -12.61 -15.95 -0.12
C LEU A 156 -12.73 -17.03 0.96
N GLN A 157 -12.06 -18.15 0.71
CA GLN A 157 -11.94 -19.27 1.63
C GLN A 157 -10.48 -19.43 2.07
N LEU A 158 -10.27 -20.19 3.13
CA LEU A 158 -8.92 -20.45 3.64
C LEU A 158 -8.07 -21.21 2.62
N ALA A 159 -8.68 -22.13 1.86
CA ALA A 159 -8.03 -22.88 0.79
C ALA A 159 -7.44 -21.95 -0.30
N ASP A 160 -8.10 -20.83 -0.62
CA ASP A 160 -7.62 -19.85 -1.60
C ASP A 160 -6.32 -19.14 -1.15
N LEU A 161 -6.02 -19.20 0.16
CA LEU A 161 -4.81 -18.64 0.77
C LEU A 161 -3.75 -19.71 1.04
N GLY A 162 -3.97 -20.96 0.63
CA GLY A 162 -3.06 -22.09 0.86
C GLY A 162 -3.44 -23.00 2.03
N GLY A 163 -4.60 -22.79 2.66
CA GLY A 163 -5.04 -23.60 3.80
C GLY A 163 -4.50 -23.09 5.14
N ALA A 164 -4.85 -23.76 6.23
CA ALA A 164 -4.28 -23.50 7.56
C ALA A 164 -2.82 -23.98 7.60
N PRO A 165 -1.89 -23.25 8.23
CA PRO A 165 -0.50 -23.67 8.29
C PRO A 165 -0.35 -24.95 9.12
N ALA A 166 0.43 -25.90 8.59
CA ALA A 166 0.84 -27.12 9.29
C ALA A 166 2.19 -26.93 10.01
N ASP A 167 3.12 -26.22 9.36
CA ASP A 167 4.48 -26.01 9.85
C ASP A 167 4.87 -24.52 9.78
N LEU A 168 5.67 -24.07 10.76
CA LEU A 168 6.16 -22.70 10.81
C LEU A 168 7.19 -22.46 9.69
N GLN A 169 6.86 -21.55 8.77
CA GLN A 169 7.76 -21.16 7.70
C GLN A 169 8.68 -20.01 8.15
N PRO A 170 9.98 -20.03 7.81
CA PRO A 170 10.87 -18.93 8.14
C PRO A 170 10.48 -17.66 7.36
N LEU A 171 10.75 -16.49 7.94
CA LEU A 171 10.63 -15.22 7.21
C LEU A 171 11.63 -15.20 6.05
N GLN A 172 11.12 -14.98 4.83
CA GLN A 172 11.94 -14.78 3.65
C GLN A 172 12.05 -13.28 3.37
N LEU A 173 13.25 -12.72 3.57
CA LEU A 173 13.54 -11.34 3.22
C LEU A 173 13.96 -11.22 1.74
N PRO A 174 13.78 -10.05 1.11
CA PRO A 174 14.20 -9.84 -0.27
C PRO A 174 15.70 -10.05 -0.46
N VAL A 175 16.05 -10.82 -1.48
CA VAL A 175 17.44 -10.99 -1.94
C VAL A 175 17.77 -10.03 -3.08
N GLN A 176 16.82 -9.84 -4.00
CA GLN A 176 16.95 -8.87 -5.09
C GLN A 176 16.79 -7.45 -4.55
N ALA A 177 17.63 -6.52 -5.01
CA ALA A 177 17.60 -5.15 -4.51
C ALA A 177 16.33 -4.41 -4.95
N GLU A 178 15.97 -4.52 -6.23
CA GLU A 178 15.04 -3.59 -6.88
C GLU A 178 13.66 -4.16 -7.16
N HIS A 179 13.50 -5.49 -7.12
CA HIS A 179 12.26 -6.17 -7.49
C HIS A 179 11.91 -7.24 -6.46
N TRP A 180 10.92 -6.98 -5.62
CA TRP A 180 10.52 -7.91 -4.58
C TRP A 180 9.12 -7.66 -4.06
N ASP A 181 8.57 -8.63 -3.35
CA ASP A 181 7.42 -8.44 -2.49
C ASP A 181 7.70 -8.79 -1.04
N LEU A 182 7.09 -8.03 -0.12
CA LEU A 182 7.25 -8.18 1.31
C LEU A 182 5.91 -7.95 2.00
N TYR A 183 5.63 -8.76 3.01
CA TYR A 183 4.51 -8.55 3.90
C TYR A 183 4.98 -7.89 5.19
N VAL A 184 4.29 -6.82 5.61
CA VAL A 184 4.49 -6.16 6.91
C VAL A 184 3.16 -6.19 7.65
N GLY A 185 3.16 -6.62 8.89
CA GLY A 185 1.97 -6.82 9.72
C GLY A 185 1.99 -5.97 10.97
N VAL A 186 0.82 -5.71 11.54
CA VAL A 186 0.64 -5.24 12.92
C VAL A 186 0.07 -6.36 13.74
N PHE A 187 0.74 -6.69 14.83
CA PHE A 187 0.48 -7.84 15.67
C PHE A 187 0.11 -7.41 17.08
N ARG A 188 -0.79 -8.17 17.69
CA ARG A 188 -1.03 -8.17 19.13
C ARG A 188 -0.36 -9.40 19.72
N PRO A 189 0.62 -9.24 20.63
CA PRO A 189 1.16 -10.37 21.40
C PRO A 189 0.02 -11.09 22.13
N LEU A 190 -0.04 -12.42 21.98
CA LEU A 190 -1.05 -13.28 22.57
C LEU A 190 -0.47 -14.69 22.70
N ALA A 191 0.08 -15.01 23.87
CA ALA A 191 0.73 -16.29 24.13
C ALA A 191 -0.21 -17.47 23.84
N GLY A 192 0.32 -18.52 23.20
CA GLY A 192 -0.42 -19.69 22.77
C GLY A 192 -1.35 -19.45 21.58
N TYR A 193 -1.28 -18.28 20.91
CA TYR A 193 -2.14 -18.02 19.76
C TYR A 193 -1.76 -18.88 18.56
N GLN A 194 -2.74 -19.62 18.04
CA GLN A 194 -2.56 -20.59 16.97
C GLN A 194 -3.10 -20.09 15.63
N GLN A 195 -2.40 -20.47 14.56
CA GLN A 195 -2.83 -20.34 13.17
C GLN A 195 -2.76 -21.75 12.58
N GLY A 196 -3.88 -22.48 12.58
CA GLY A 196 -3.84 -23.91 12.23
C GLY A 196 -3.09 -24.73 13.29
N ALA A 197 -2.12 -25.54 12.86
CA ALA A 197 -1.28 -26.33 13.77
C ALA A 197 -0.07 -25.56 14.32
N VAL A 198 0.18 -24.35 13.81
CA VAL A 198 1.35 -23.53 14.20
C VAL A 198 0.98 -22.58 15.33
N THR A 199 1.82 -22.53 16.37
CA THR A 199 1.74 -21.50 17.42
C THR A 199 2.61 -20.30 17.01
N THR A 200 2.02 -19.11 17.01
CA THR A 200 2.68 -17.87 16.59
C THR A 200 2.89 -16.89 17.75
N ASP A 201 2.20 -17.12 18.88
CA ASP A 201 2.19 -16.25 20.06
C ASP A 201 1.76 -14.79 19.78
N GLN A 202 1.17 -14.54 18.61
CA GLN A 202 0.74 -13.20 18.20
C GLN A 202 -0.37 -13.26 17.15
N GLN A 203 -1.36 -12.38 17.28
CA GLN A 203 -2.44 -12.25 16.31
C GLN A 203 -2.18 -11.11 15.34
N LEU A 204 -2.32 -11.35 14.04
CA LEU A 204 -2.25 -10.33 13.01
C LEU A 204 -3.55 -9.51 12.96
N LEU A 205 -3.45 -8.18 13.12
CA LEU A 205 -4.60 -7.26 13.14
C LEU A 205 -4.73 -6.43 11.85
N ALA A 206 -3.60 -6.16 11.19
CA ALA A 206 -3.52 -5.43 9.94
C ALA A 206 -2.26 -5.85 9.18
N TYR A 207 -2.27 -5.69 7.86
CA TYR A 207 -1.10 -5.98 7.04
C TYR A 207 -1.03 -5.10 5.78
N ALA A 208 0.19 -4.98 5.27
CA ALA A 208 0.49 -4.44 3.97
C ALA A 208 1.24 -5.49 3.15
N ARG A 209 0.86 -5.66 1.89
CA ARG A 209 1.69 -6.34 0.89
C ARG A 209 2.37 -5.27 0.07
N LEU A 210 3.68 -5.22 0.13
CA LEU A 210 4.53 -4.24 -0.55
C LEU A 210 5.11 -4.88 -1.79
N HIS A 211 5.02 -4.22 -2.95
CA HIS A 211 5.73 -4.64 -4.16
C HIS A 211 6.72 -3.53 -4.53
N ARG A 212 8.01 -3.86 -4.61
CA ARG A 212 9.06 -2.96 -5.13
C ARG A 212 9.30 -3.25 -6.59
N ILE A 213 9.41 -2.18 -7.37
CA ILE A 213 9.77 -2.19 -8.79
C ILE A 213 10.70 -1.00 -9.03
N GLY A 214 12.01 -1.27 -9.08
CA GLY A 214 13.06 -0.27 -9.23
C GLY A 214 13.04 0.80 -8.14
N ASN A 215 12.84 2.07 -8.50
CA ASN A 215 12.80 3.20 -7.54
C ASN A 215 11.44 3.40 -6.85
N MET A 216 10.45 2.56 -7.17
CA MET A 216 9.08 2.68 -6.69
C MET A 216 8.72 1.51 -5.77
N LEU A 217 8.12 1.81 -4.63
CA LEU A 217 7.44 0.83 -3.80
C LEU A 217 5.94 1.10 -3.81
N ARG A 218 5.12 0.05 -3.89
CA ARG A 218 3.67 0.19 -3.90
C ARG A 218 3.03 -0.64 -2.80
N TYR A 219 2.04 -0.05 -2.12
CA TYR A 219 1.05 -0.83 -1.37
C TYR A 219 0.19 -1.63 -2.36
N ALA A 220 0.58 -2.87 -2.61
CA ALA A 220 -0.22 -3.80 -3.40
C ALA A 220 -1.50 -4.19 -2.67
N GLU A 221 -1.37 -4.37 -1.36
CA GLU A 221 -2.48 -4.53 -0.42
C GLU A 221 -2.19 -3.70 0.82
N LEU A 222 -3.22 -3.08 1.41
CA LEU A 222 -3.14 -2.39 2.69
C LEU A 222 -4.48 -2.58 3.39
N MET A 223 -4.52 -3.43 4.41
CA MET A 223 -5.75 -3.87 5.04
C MET A 223 -5.62 -3.90 6.55
N GLY A 224 -6.69 -3.52 7.24
CA GLY A 224 -6.85 -3.71 8.67
C GLY A 224 -8.19 -4.37 8.97
N HIS A 225 -8.19 -5.18 10.02
CA HIS A 225 -9.39 -5.78 10.57
C HIS A 225 -10.37 -4.69 11.02
N ALA A 226 -11.66 -4.84 10.69
CA ALA A 226 -12.67 -3.81 10.93
C ALA A 226 -12.76 -3.35 12.38
N GLN A 227 -12.68 -4.29 13.32
CA GLN A 227 -12.81 -4.07 14.76
C GLN A 227 -11.64 -3.25 15.33
N TYR A 228 -10.44 -3.44 14.79
CA TYR A 228 -9.21 -2.84 15.33
C TYR A 228 -8.82 -1.51 14.66
N GLN A 229 -9.57 -1.05 13.65
CA GLN A 229 -9.26 0.23 12.97
C GLN A 229 -9.19 1.41 13.93
N ARG A 230 -10.09 1.46 14.93
CA ARG A 230 -10.12 2.53 15.94
C ARG A 230 -8.94 2.48 16.92
N HIS A 231 -8.16 1.40 16.90
CA HIS A 231 -6.99 1.23 17.75
C HIS A 231 -5.71 1.73 17.08
N GLY A 232 -5.80 2.37 15.92
CA GLY A 232 -4.64 2.96 15.24
C GLY A 232 -3.79 1.97 14.44
N VAL A 233 -4.25 0.73 14.24
CA VAL A 233 -3.48 -0.32 13.54
C VAL A 233 -3.03 0.10 12.13
N MET A 234 -3.85 0.87 11.39
CA MET A 234 -3.48 1.33 10.05
C MET A 234 -2.44 2.45 10.09
N SER A 235 -2.54 3.33 11.08
CA SER A 235 -1.62 4.45 11.26
C SER A 235 -0.24 3.93 11.71
N LEU A 236 -0.21 2.98 12.64
CA LEU A 236 1.00 2.28 13.06
C LEU A 236 1.65 1.52 11.90
N LEU A 237 0.87 0.74 11.14
CA LEU A 237 1.39 -0.02 10.00
C LEU A 237 2.05 0.90 8.97
N HIS A 238 1.40 2.00 8.60
CA HIS A 238 1.95 2.93 7.64
C HIS A 238 3.21 3.61 8.17
N GLN A 239 3.19 4.09 9.42
CA GLN A 239 4.35 4.71 10.05
C GLN A 239 5.54 3.74 10.06
N GLN A 240 5.35 2.48 10.51
CA GLN A 240 6.41 1.49 10.54
C GLN A 240 6.98 1.18 9.16
N VAL A 241 6.12 1.10 8.13
CA VAL A 241 6.59 0.90 6.76
C VAL A 241 7.45 2.07 6.32
N VAL A 242 7.02 3.32 6.53
CA VAL A 242 7.83 4.49 6.12
C VAL A 242 9.14 4.55 6.90
N GLU A 243 9.11 4.29 8.21
CA GLU A 243 10.33 4.21 9.03
C GLU A 243 11.29 3.15 8.50
N LEU A 244 10.81 1.94 8.20
CA LEU A 244 11.60 0.88 7.57
C LEU A 244 12.27 1.38 6.28
N LEU A 245 11.53 2.05 5.40
CA LEU A 245 12.08 2.55 4.13
C LEU A 245 13.12 3.66 4.30
N LEU A 246 12.99 4.47 5.35
CA LEU A 246 13.92 5.56 5.64
C LEU A 246 15.18 5.09 6.39
N THR A 247 15.21 3.87 6.95
CA THR A 247 16.44 3.32 7.56
C THR A 247 17.53 3.03 6.51
N ARG A 248 17.15 2.53 5.33
CA ARG A 248 18.04 2.24 4.18
C ARG A 248 19.28 1.36 4.48
N GLN A 249 19.22 0.57 5.56
CA GLN A 249 20.37 -0.21 6.04
C GLN A 249 20.66 -1.45 5.20
N THR A 250 19.69 -1.95 4.45
CA THR A 250 19.85 -3.14 3.60
C THR A 250 19.82 -2.76 2.12
N PRO A 251 20.54 -3.48 1.24
CA PRO A 251 20.56 -3.19 -0.19
C PRO A 251 19.16 -3.13 -0.82
N TRP A 252 18.25 -4.01 -0.40
CA TRP A 252 16.88 -4.07 -0.92
C TRP A 252 15.96 -2.95 -0.44
N LEU A 253 16.41 -2.08 0.47
CA LEU A 253 15.73 -0.84 0.87
C LEU A 253 16.31 0.42 0.20
N GLN A 254 17.50 0.34 -0.37
CA GLN A 254 18.19 1.48 -0.97
C GLN A 254 17.62 1.81 -2.35
N GLY A 255 17.63 3.09 -2.75
CA GLY A 255 17.15 3.53 -4.07
C GLY A 255 15.62 3.59 -4.21
N ILE A 256 14.85 3.38 -3.14
CA ILE A 256 13.39 3.60 -3.15
C ILE A 256 13.14 5.10 -2.94
N GLU A 257 12.63 5.76 -3.97
CA GLU A 257 12.37 7.20 -3.95
C GLU A 257 10.91 7.52 -3.64
N TYR A 258 10.00 6.63 -4.01
CA TYR A 258 8.56 6.85 -3.90
C TYR A 258 7.86 5.64 -3.30
N LEU A 259 7.00 5.90 -2.30
CA LEU A 259 5.98 4.97 -1.87
C LEU A 259 4.64 5.36 -2.51
N SER A 260 3.99 4.45 -3.23
CA SER A 260 2.77 4.69 -4.00
C SER A 260 1.56 4.03 -3.34
N TYR A 261 0.43 4.74 -3.39
CA TYR A 261 -0.86 4.21 -2.97
C TYR A 261 -2.01 4.57 -3.92
N GLY A 262 -1.96 4.05 -5.15
CA GLY A 262 -3.04 4.15 -6.13
C GLY A 262 -3.28 5.58 -6.63
N ALA A 263 -4.45 5.81 -7.24
CA ALA A 263 -4.77 7.11 -7.83
C ALA A 263 -5.46 8.08 -6.84
N LEU A 264 -5.37 9.38 -7.11
CA LEU A 264 -6.07 10.45 -6.40
C LEU A 264 -7.59 10.30 -6.52
N GLU A 265 -8.07 9.85 -7.68
CA GLU A 265 -9.49 9.76 -7.98
C GLU A 265 -10.15 8.52 -7.38
N GLN A 266 -9.33 7.55 -6.97
CA GLN A 266 -9.79 6.27 -6.44
C GLN A 266 -10.18 6.37 -4.97
N GLY A 267 -11.31 5.73 -4.66
CA GLY A 267 -11.83 5.51 -3.32
C GLY A 267 -12.71 6.62 -2.75
N SER A 268 -13.11 6.42 -1.49
CA SER A 268 -14.00 7.31 -0.75
C SER A 268 -13.28 8.53 -0.16
N ASP A 269 -14.05 9.49 0.33
CA ASP A 269 -13.51 10.71 0.98
C ASP A 269 -12.63 10.37 2.19
N GLY A 270 -12.98 9.30 2.92
CA GLY A 270 -12.16 8.79 4.02
C GLY A 270 -10.78 8.30 3.58
N LEU A 271 -10.67 7.67 2.41
CA LEU A 271 -9.37 7.25 1.86
C LEU A 271 -8.51 8.45 1.49
N ILE A 272 -9.12 9.49 0.92
CA ILE A 272 -8.42 10.71 0.52
C ILE A 272 -7.94 11.47 1.73
N PHE A 273 -8.80 11.59 2.74
CA PHE A 273 -8.41 12.12 4.04
C PHE A 273 -7.23 11.34 4.63
N TRP A 274 -7.29 10.01 4.59
CA TRP A 274 -6.22 9.14 5.07
C TRP A 274 -4.91 9.35 4.30
N LYS A 275 -4.95 9.35 2.96
CA LYS A 275 -3.77 9.59 2.10
C LYS A 275 -3.08 10.90 2.43
N ARG A 276 -3.85 11.97 2.61
CA ARG A 276 -3.33 13.29 3.00
C ARG A 276 -2.68 13.26 4.38
N LYS A 277 -3.30 12.59 5.35
CA LYS A 277 -2.72 12.46 6.70
C LYS A 277 -1.45 11.61 6.71
N ALA A 278 -1.43 10.56 5.89
CA ALA A 278 -0.28 9.72 5.60
C ALA A 278 0.77 10.39 4.67
N GLN A 279 0.70 11.72 4.45
CA GLN A 279 1.67 12.50 3.67
C GLN A 279 1.83 12.10 2.18
N PHE A 280 0.86 11.37 1.61
CA PHE A 280 0.83 11.16 0.16
C PHE A 280 0.43 12.46 -0.55
N LEU A 281 1.06 12.71 -1.69
CA LEU A 281 0.87 13.88 -2.53
C LEU A 281 0.58 13.47 -3.98
N PRO A 282 -0.27 14.23 -4.70
CA PRO A 282 -0.53 13.98 -6.10
C PRO A 282 0.71 14.24 -6.97
N HIS A 283 1.04 13.29 -7.85
CA HIS A 283 2.15 13.35 -8.80
C HIS A 283 1.71 12.88 -10.19
N LEU A 284 2.32 13.47 -11.22
CA LEU A 284 2.36 12.89 -12.56
C LEU A 284 3.51 11.89 -12.63
N LEU A 285 3.38 10.88 -13.50
CA LEU A 285 4.46 9.91 -13.74
C LEU A 285 5.00 10.08 -15.15
N ALA A 286 6.32 10.05 -15.27
CA ALA A 286 7.05 9.98 -16.54
C ALA A 286 8.00 8.76 -16.50
N PRO A 287 8.24 8.08 -17.64
CA PRO A 287 9.33 7.12 -17.71
C PRO A 287 10.67 7.86 -17.58
N ASP A 288 11.65 7.22 -16.96
CA ASP A 288 13.04 7.70 -17.07
C ASP A 288 13.49 7.56 -18.54
N GLU A 289 14.09 8.62 -19.09
CA GLU A 289 14.56 8.67 -20.49
C GLU A 289 15.82 7.83 -20.72
#